data_AF-A0A2E2VNP6-F1
#
_entry.id   AF-A0A2E2VNP6-F1
#
_cell.length_a   1.000
_cell.length_b   1.000
_cell.length_c   1.000
_cell.angle_alpha   90.00
_cell.angle_beta   90.00
_cell.angle_gamma   90.00
#
_symmetry.space_group_name_H-M   'P 1'
#
loop_
_entity.id
_entity.type
_entity.pdbx_description
1 polymer ?
#
loop_
_entity_poly.entity_id
_entity_poly.type
_entity_poly.pdbx_seq_one_letter_code
_entity_poly.pdbx_strand_id
1 'polypeptide(L)'
;MTKKLWLMVMRCLVLGAFAATSACAYEHNADIQKVDGQWDFIWGDLPYDEARQQWVVEQENWRPTEHPEGPEGRQGEHILWLRWTPPDGAWRDPHVYITSIDLTAQVFIDHQMIYHFGYISNDGNSEFAGWPWHLIALPSDYSQKFIYFRVFSDYPYIGLAGDILIGNQSELLSRVYRLGFSGVLIVFAIVLVALICMALGLLKRMRAVAMATGTFSLNL
;
A
#
# COMPACT_ATOMS: atom_id res chain seq x y z
N MET A 1 -22.87 9.00 42.26
CA MET A 1 -22.82 8.51 40.85
C MET A 1 -21.41 8.46 40.25
N THR A 2 -20.42 9.17 40.82
CA THR A 2 -19.05 9.31 40.27
C THR A 2 -18.15 8.06 40.39
N LYS A 3 -18.29 7.26 41.47
CA LYS A 3 -17.47 6.05 41.67
C LYS A 3 -17.80 4.91 40.68
N LYS A 4 -19.06 4.77 40.28
CA LYS A 4 -19.49 3.72 39.32
C LYS A 4 -18.98 3.97 37.90
N LEU A 5 -18.89 5.24 37.50
CA LEU A 5 -18.35 5.64 36.20
C LEU A 5 -16.83 5.38 36.11
N TRP A 6 -16.09 5.65 37.19
CA TRP A 6 -14.64 5.40 37.24
C TRP A 6 -14.29 3.90 37.20
N LEU A 7 -15.05 3.06 37.91
CA LEU A 7 -14.91 1.60 37.87
C LEU A 7 -15.23 1.00 36.48
N MET A 8 -16.15 1.62 35.74
CA MET A 8 -16.53 1.16 34.40
C MET A 8 -15.47 1.53 33.35
N VAL A 9 -14.89 2.73 33.44
CA VAL A 9 -13.77 3.16 32.59
C VAL A 9 -12.52 2.31 32.85
N MET A 10 -12.22 1.99 34.11
CA MET A 10 -11.08 1.15 34.48
C MET A 10 -11.25 -0.31 34.00
N ARG A 11 -12.48 -0.84 34.02
CA ARG A 11 -12.79 -2.19 33.48
C ARG A 11 -12.68 -2.25 31.95
N CYS A 12 -13.07 -1.21 31.23
CA CYS A 12 -12.87 -1.15 29.78
C CYS A 12 -11.39 -1.06 29.38
N LEU A 13 -10.55 -0.37 30.17
CA LEU A 13 -9.10 -0.29 29.94
C LEU A 13 -8.39 -1.64 30.19
N VAL A 14 -8.81 -2.40 31.20
CA VAL A 14 -8.20 -3.70 31.53
C VAL A 14 -8.64 -4.81 30.57
N LEU A 15 -9.90 -4.78 30.07
CA LEU A 15 -10.37 -5.73 29.06
C LEU A 15 -9.72 -5.48 27.68
N GLY A 16 -9.38 -4.23 27.35
CA GLY A 16 -8.61 -3.92 26.14
C GLY A 16 -7.16 -4.43 26.19
N ALA A 17 -6.56 -4.49 27.38
CA ALA A 17 -5.19 -4.97 27.56
C ALA A 17 -5.04 -6.49 27.42
N PHE A 18 -6.10 -7.27 27.73
CA PHE A 18 -6.07 -8.74 27.66
C PHE A 18 -6.32 -9.30 26.24
N ALA A 19 -7.02 -8.56 25.38
CA ALA A 19 -7.26 -8.99 24.01
C ALA A 19 -6.01 -8.87 23.10
N ALA A 20 -5.05 -8.03 23.47
CA ALA A 20 -3.84 -7.79 22.68
C ALA A 20 -2.79 -8.91 22.77
N THR A 21 -2.85 -9.78 23.79
CA THR A 21 -1.80 -10.77 24.06
C THR A 21 -1.98 -12.10 23.30
N SER A 22 -3.19 -12.38 22.79
CA SER A 22 -3.51 -13.69 22.17
C SER A 22 -3.28 -13.76 20.66
N ALA A 23 -2.86 -12.67 20.02
CA ALA A 23 -2.63 -12.63 18.57
C ALA A 23 -1.17 -12.91 18.15
N CYS A 24 -0.29 -13.24 19.10
CA CYS A 24 1.15 -13.40 18.84
C CYS A 24 1.57 -14.88 18.81
N ALA A 25 0.91 -15.68 17.97
CA ALA A 25 1.40 -17.01 17.61
C ALA A 25 0.94 -17.33 16.18
N TYR A 26 1.63 -16.75 15.20
CA TYR A 26 1.59 -17.25 13.82
C TYR A 26 3.04 -17.40 13.37
N GLU A 27 3.64 -18.54 13.70
CA GLU A 27 4.86 -19.00 13.05
C GLU A 27 4.46 -19.61 11.70
N HIS A 28 4.74 -18.88 10.63
CA HIS A 28 5.15 -19.51 9.39
C HIS A 28 6.34 -18.71 8.88
N ASN A 29 7.47 -19.41 8.77
CA ASN A 29 8.78 -18.88 8.45
C ASN A 29 8.96 -19.04 6.94
N ALA A 30 8.35 -18.18 6.13
CA ALA A 30 9.01 -17.77 4.91
C ALA A 30 9.41 -16.31 5.10
N ASP A 31 10.69 -16.03 4.91
CA ASP A 31 11.18 -14.69 5.14
C ASP A 31 10.71 -13.80 3.99
N ILE A 32 10.28 -12.58 4.34
CA ILE A 32 10.02 -11.55 3.34
C ILE A 32 11.39 -11.09 2.86
N GLN A 33 11.70 -11.31 1.60
CA GLN A 33 12.95 -10.87 1.02
C GLN A 33 12.77 -9.49 0.39
N LYS A 34 13.67 -8.56 0.74
CA LYS A 34 13.77 -7.30 0.02
C LYS A 34 14.39 -7.56 -1.35
N VAL A 35 13.77 -7.02 -2.38
CA VAL A 35 14.26 -7.11 -3.75
C VAL A 35 15.33 -6.03 -3.92
N ASP A 36 16.56 -6.44 -3.63
CA ASP A 36 17.77 -5.69 -3.98
C ASP A 36 18.42 -6.46 -5.14
N GLY A 37 18.42 -5.89 -6.34
CA GLY A 37 18.83 -6.61 -7.54
C GLY A 37 19.19 -5.68 -8.69
N GLN A 38 19.86 -6.24 -9.69
CA GLN A 38 20.15 -5.55 -10.94
C GLN A 38 18.88 -5.53 -11.79
N TRP A 39 18.37 -4.32 -12.02
CA TRP A 39 17.26 -4.08 -12.92
C TRP A 39 17.81 -3.72 -14.28
N ASP A 40 17.06 -4.02 -15.33
CA ASP A 40 17.32 -3.43 -16.64
C ASP A 40 16.15 -2.52 -17.03
N PHE A 41 16.43 -1.49 -17.83
CA PHE A 41 15.42 -0.57 -18.29
C PHE A 41 15.58 -0.19 -19.77
N ILE A 42 14.44 0.18 -20.37
CA ILE A 42 14.34 0.81 -21.69
C ILE A 42 13.39 2.01 -21.56
N TRP A 43 13.76 3.12 -22.18
CA TRP A 43 12.90 4.30 -22.31
C TRP A 43 12.11 4.25 -23.61
N GLY A 44 10.88 4.74 -23.57
CA GLY A 44 9.94 4.67 -24.68
C GLY A 44 9.19 3.34 -24.70
N ASP A 45 8.13 3.28 -25.48
CA ASP A 45 7.32 2.07 -25.57
C ASP A 45 7.94 1.03 -26.49
N LEU A 46 7.73 -0.24 -26.17
CA LEU A 46 8.22 -1.34 -27.00
C LEU A 46 7.30 -1.55 -28.20
N PRO A 47 7.75 -2.18 -29.30
CA PRO A 47 6.85 -2.52 -30.39
C PRO A 47 5.76 -3.52 -29.95
N TYR A 48 4.52 -3.26 -30.32
CA TYR A 48 3.39 -4.18 -30.12
C TYR A 48 3.15 -5.01 -31.39
N ASP A 49 3.19 -6.34 -31.26
CA ASP A 49 2.82 -7.28 -32.33
C ASP A 49 1.30 -7.48 -32.32
N GLU A 50 0.59 -6.81 -33.22
CA GLU A 50 -0.88 -6.93 -33.35
C GLU A 50 -1.33 -8.36 -33.70
N ALA A 51 -0.53 -9.13 -34.43
CA ALA A 51 -0.90 -10.48 -34.86
C ALA A 51 -0.85 -11.47 -33.69
N ARG A 52 0.09 -11.27 -32.76
CA ARG A 52 0.22 -12.08 -31.53
C ARG A 52 -0.46 -11.47 -30.32
N GLN A 53 -0.90 -10.21 -30.42
CA GLN A 53 -1.42 -9.39 -29.32
C GLN A 53 -0.44 -9.28 -28.13
N GLN A 54 0.86 -9.16 -28.42
CA GLN A 54 1.94 -9.22 -27.44
C GLN A 54 2.99 -8.13 -27.68
N TRP A 55 3.62 -7.64 -26.61
CA TRP A 55 4.77 -6.74 -26.70
C TRP A 55 6.04 -7.53 -27.03
N VAL A 56 6.89 -6.97 -27.90
CA VAL A 56 8.18 -7.57 -28.26
C VAL A 56 9.25 -7.15 -27.26
N VAL A 57 9.44 -7.97 -26.23
CA VAL A 57 10.31 -7.67 -25.07
C VAL A 57 11.78 -8.05 -25.26
N GLU A 58 12.07 -8.93 -26.23
CA GLU A 58 13.43 -9.31 -26.64
C GLU A 58 14.08 -8.21 -27.49
N GLN A 59 14.42 -7.10 -26.85
CA GLN A 59 15.24 -6.05 -27.44
C GLN A 59 16.70 -6.19 -27.00
N GLU A 60 17.63 -5.63 -27.79
CA GLU A 60 19.07 -5.61 -27.45
C GLU A 60 19.49 -4.38 -26.63
N ASN A 61 18.62 -3.38 -26.50
CA ASN A 61 18.91 -2.06 -25.93
C ASN A 61 18.62 -1.91 -24.43
N TRP A 62 18.41 -3.02 -23.71
CA TRP A 62 18.26 -3.02 -22.26
C TRP A 62 19.52 -2.46 -21.58
N ARG A 63 19.34 -1.49 -20.70
CA ARG A 63 20.42 -0.88 -19.91
C ARG A 63 20.28 -1.23 -18.44
N PRO A 64 21.37 -1.57 -17.73
CA PRO A 64 21.29 -1.87 -16.30
C PRO A 64 21.00 -0.60 -15.49
N THR A 65 20.28 -0.76 -14.40
CA THR A 65 20.04 0.24 -13.35
C THR A 65 19.95 -0.43 -11.99
N GLU A 66 20.45 0.26 -10.96
CA GLU A 66 20.25 -0.15 -9.56
C GLU A 66 18.99 0.49 -8.97
N HIS A 67 18.44 1.50 -9.64
CA HIS A 67 17.34 2.33 -9.15
C HIS A 67 16.14 2.15 -10.10
N PRO A 68 15.14 1.33 -9.75
CA PRO A 68 13.93 1.18 -10.56
C PRO A 68 12.99 2.40 -10.43
N GLU A 69 13.24 3.28 -9.48
CA GLU A 69 12.59 4.60 -9.33
C GLU A 69 13.37 5.64 -10.14
N GLY A 70 12.90 5.95 -11.35
CA GLY A 70 13.46 6.99 -12.21
C GLY A 70 14.90 6.76 -12.68
N PRO A 71 15.16 5.77 -13.57
CA PRO A 71 16.48 5.60 -14.20
C PRO A 71 16.97 6.87 -14.91
N GLU A 72 18.27 6.98 -15.16
CA GLU A 72 18.80 8.15 -15.86
C GLU A 72 18.35 8.19 -17.34
N GLY A 73 18.28 9.40 -17.91
CA GLY A 73 18.11 9.57 -19.35
C GLY A 73 16.69 9.43 -19.89
N ARG A 74 15.67 9.86 -19.14
CA ARG A 74 14.25 9.86 -19.55
C ARG A 74 13.97 10.49 -20.91
N GLN A 75 14.74 11.50 -21.32
CA GLN A 75 14.65 12.14 -22.65
C GLN A 75 13.23 12.58 -23.08
N GLY A 76 12.32 12.84 -22.13
CA GLY A 76 10.94 13.23 -22.41
C GLY A 76 9.97 12.06 -22.61
N GLU A 77 10.44 10.82 -22.47
CA GLU A 77 9.60 9.62 -22.58
C GLU A 77 8.64 9.50 -21.40
N HIS A 78 7.42 9.07 -21.69
CA HIS A 78 6.36 8.86 -20.70
C HIS A 78 6.20 7.38 -20.31
N ILE A 79 6.85 6.48 -21.05
CA ILE A 79 6.85 5.05 -20.79
C ILE A 79 8.24 4.59 -20.43
N LEU A 80 8.29 3.81 -19.36
CA LEU A 80 9.47 3.12 -18.87
C LEU A 80 9.18 1.62 -18.84
N TRP A 81 10.01 0.86 -19.53
CA TRP A 81 10.05 -0.58 -19.39
C TRP A 81 11.14 -0.97 -18.40
N LEU A 82 10.79 -1.75 -17.39
CA LEU A 82 11.71 -2.35 -16.44
C LEU A 82 11.68 -3.86 -16.57
N ARG A 83 12.84 -4.49 -16.44
CA ARG A 83 13.01 -5.93 -16.43
C ARG A 83 13.75 -6.34 -15.16
N TRP A 84 13.25 -7.39 -14.52
CA TRP A 84 13.84 -7.95 -13.33
C TRP A 84 13.80 -9.47 -13.34
N THR A 85 14.85 -10.07 -12.79
CA THR A 85 14.91 -11.52 -12.54
C THR A 85 14.62 -11.76 -11.07
N PRO A 86 13.48 -12.39 -10.74
CA PRO A 86 13.13 -12.69 -9.36
C PRO A 86 14.11 -13.68 -8.74
N PRO A 87 14.45 -13.54 -7.45
CA PRO A 87 15.29 -14.51 -6.77
C PRO A 87 14.55 -15.85 -6.62
N ASP A 88 15.32 -16.94 -6.58
CA ASP A 88 14.77 -18.24 -6.20
C ASP A 88 14.34 -18.22 -4.73
N GLY A 89 13.06 -18.51 -4.47
CA GLY A 89 12.56 -18.66 -3.11
C GLY A 89 11.47 -19.72 -2.99
N ALA A 90 11.45 -20.41 -1.84
CA ALA A 90 10.49 -21.47 -1.53
C ALA A 90 9.18 -20.93 -0.93
N TRP A 91 8.60 -19.89 -1.55
CA TRP A 91 7.30 -19.35 -1.13
C TRP A 91 6.17 -20.21 -1.68
N ARG A 92 5.18 -20.49 -0.83
CA ARG A 92 4.00 -21.29 -1.21
C ARG A 92 3.02 -20.47 -2.06
N ASP A 93 2.95 -19.18 -1.80
CA ASP A 93 2.05 -18.24 -2.48
C ASP A 93 2.80 -16.96 -2.85
N PRO A 94 3.70 -17.03 -3.85
CA PRO A 94 4.67 -15.99 -4.13
C PRO A 94 3.98 -14.72 -4.65
N HIS A 95 4.24 -13.60 -3.98
CA HIS A 95 3.76 -12.30 -4.37
C HIS A 95 4.89 -11.27 -4.30
N VAL A 96 4.80 -10.26 -5.16
CA VAL A 96 5.65 -9.06 -5.12
C VAL A 96 4.84 -7.91 -4.57
N TYR A 97 5.31 -7.35 -3.47
CA TYR A 97 4.80 -6.11 -2.92
C TYR A 97 5.65 -4.93 -3.43
N ILE A 98 4.99 -3.89 -3.91
CA ILE A 98 5.63 -2.64 -4.33
C ILE A 98 4.94 -1.51 -3.57
N THR A 99 5.73 -0.66 -2.92
CA THR A 99 5.20 0.42 -2.07
C THR A 99 4.37 1.42 -2.86
N SER A 100 4.83 1.82 -4.04
CA SER A 100 4.08 2.67 -4.96
C SER A 100 4.61 2.50 -6.37
N ILE A 101 3.74 2.67 -7.36
CA ILE A 101 4.12 2.86 -8.76
C ILE A 101 3.63 4.24 -9.18
N ASP A 102 4.48 5.00 -9.89
CA ASP A 102 4.30 6.44 -10.07
C ASP A 102 3.02 6.88 -10.79
N LEU A 103 2.29 6.01 -11.48
CA LEU A 103 1.01 6.39 -12.11
C LEU A 103 0.16 5.20 -12.55
N THR A 104 0.63 4.48 -13.57
CA THR A 104 -0.06 3.30 -14.11
C THR A 104 0.95 2.28 -14.57
N ALA A 105 0.58 1.01 -14.49
CA ALA A 105 1.49 -0.08 -14.82
C ALA A 105 0.78 -1.30 -15.39
N GLN A 106 1.51 -2.01 -16.24
CA GLN A 106 1.19 -3.35 -16.69
C GLN A 106 2.39 -4.24 -16.41
N VAL A 107 2.15 -5.45 -15.91
CA VAL A 107 3.20 -6.40 -15.55
C VAL A 107 3.02 -7.68 -16.34
N PHE A 108 4.11 -8.15 -16.92
CA PHE A 108 4.11 -9.28 -17.83
C PHE A 108 5.15 -10.33 -17.42
N ILE A 109 4.79 -11.59 -17.65
CA ILE A 109 5.68 -12.76 -17.56
C ILE A 109 5.38 -13.61 -18.79
N ASP A 110 6.42 -14.08 -19.50
CA ASP A 110 6.27 -14.89 -20.72
C ASP A 110 5.26 -14.30 -21.74
N HIS A 111 5.33 -12.99 -21.97
CA HIS A 111 4.41 -12.25 -22.88
C HIS A 111 2.94 -12.22 -22.45
N GLN A 112 2.61 -12.72 -21.26
CA GLN A 112 1.27 -12.67 -20.70
C GLN A 112 1.18 -11.61 -19.60
N MET A 113 0.15 -10.78 -19.65
CA MET A 113 -0.12 -9.80 -18.61
C MET A 113 -0.64 -10.53 -17.36
N ILE A 114 0.07 -10.40 -16.25
CA ILE A 114 -0.30 -11.00 -14.96
C ILE A 114 -0.96 -9.98 -14.02
N TYR A 115 -0.72 -8.69 -14.24
CA TYR A 115 -1.24 -7.62 -13.41
C TYR A 115 -1.33 -6.31 -14.19
N HIS A 116 -2.30 -5.47 -13.82
CA HIS A 116 -2.38 -4.10 -14.30
C HIS A 116 -2.93 -3.17 -13.21
N PHE A 117 -2.53 -1.91 -13.30
CA PHE A 117 -3.08 -0.82 -12.50
C PHE A 117 -3.29 0.40 -13.40
N GLY A 118 -4.54 0.88 -13.44
CA GLY A 118 -4.98 1.84 -14.46
C GLY A 118 -5.08 1.21 -15.85
N TYR A 119 -5.07 2.05 -16.87
CA TYR A 119 -5.17 1.66 -18.28
C TYR A 119 -4.13 2.41 -19.11
N ILE A 120 -3.25 1.68 -19.77
CA ILE A 120 -2.29 2.22 -20.74
C ILE A 120 -2.68 1.75 -22.13
N SER A 121 -3.00 2.67 -23.02
CA SER A 121 -3.36 2.37 -24.40
C SER A 121 -2.17 1.79 -25.19
N ASN A 122 -2.46 1.20 -26.35
CA ASN A 122 -1.42 0.72 -27.25
C ASN A 122 -0.57 1.87 -27.83
N ASP A 123 -1.15 3.06 -27.94
CA ASP A 123 -0.43 4.29 -28.35
C ASP A 123 0.41 4.90 -27.20
N GLY A 124 0.44 4.24 -26.04
CA GLY A 124 1.24 4.65 -24.90
C GLY A 124 0.66 5.79 -24.06
N ASN A 125 -0.63 6.08 -24.20
CA ASN A 125 -1.32 7.10 -23.40
C ASN A 125 -2.01 6.46 -22.19
N SER A 126 -2.05 7.19 -21.08
CA SER A 126 -2.73 6.76 -19.84
C SER A 126 -3.19 7.97 -19.03
N GLU A 127 -4.01 7.70 -18.02
CA GLU A 127 -4.57 8.70 -17.10
C GLU A 127 -4.22 8.36 -15.65
N PHE A 128 -4.34 9.35 -14.78
CA PHE A 128 -4.07 9.16 -13.35
C PHE A 128 -5.05 8.17 -12.70
N ALA A 129 -4.52 7.06 -12.18
CA ALA A 129 -5.28 6.01 -11.50
C ALA A 129 -5.12 6.00 -9.96
N GLY A 130 -4.17 6.78 -9.42
CA GLY A 130 -3.84 6.81 -7.98
C GLY A 130 -2.43 6.31 -7.67
N TRP A 131 -2.07 6.30 -6.38
CA TRP A 131 -0.80 5.79 -5.87
C TRP A 131 -1.00 4.82 -4.69
N PRO A 132 -1.69 3.68 -4.91
CA PRO A 132 -1.75 2.64 -3.90
C PRO A 132 -0.45 1.85 -3.84
N TRP A 133 -0.29 1.06 -2.79
CA TRP A 133 0.64 -0.06 -2.83
C TRP A 133 0.10 -1.15 -3.76
N HIS A 134 1.00 -1.95 -4.33
CA HIS A 134 0.67 -3.03 -5.24
C HIS A 134 1.10 -4.36 -4.66
N LEU A 135 0.28 -5.38 -4.88
CA LEU A 135 0.56 -6.76 -4.51
C LEU A 135 0.25 -7.64 -5.71
N ILE A 136 1.30 -8.15 -6.34
CA ILE A 136 1.27 -8.82 -7.63
C ILE A 136 1.50 -10.31 -7.40
N ALA A 137 0.53 -11.14 -7.77
CA ALA A 137 0.68 -12.59 -7.69
C ALA A 137 1.68 -13.08 -8.75
N LEU A 138 2.61 -13.93 -8.33
CA LEU A 138 3.54 -14.59 -9.24
C LEU A 138 3.06 -16.03 -9.51
N PRO A 139 3.24 -16.55 -10.74
CA PRO A 139 3.00 -17.95 -11.04
C PRO A 139 4.01 -18.83 -10.29
N SER A 140 3.69 -20.09 -9.99
CA SER A 140 4.58 -20.97 -9.21
C SER A 140 5.95 -21.25 -9.85
N ASP A 141 6.10 -21.01 -11.16
CA ASP A 141 7.30 -21.22 -11.95
C ASP A 141 8.04 -19.90 -12.30
N TYR A 142 7.87 -18.86 -11.47
CA TYR A 142 8.41 -17.52 -11.71
C TYR A 142 9.95 -17.43 -11.68
N SER A 143 10.62 -18.33 -10.95
CA SER A 143 12.03 -18.22 -10.51
C SER A 143 13.07 -18.07 -11.62
N GLN A 144 12.74 -18.47 -12.84
CA GLN A 144 13.67 -18.46 -13.99
C GLN A 144 13.15 -17.58 -15.14
N LYS A 145 12.16 -16.73 -14.86
CA LYS A 145 11.47 -15.91 -15.86
C LYS A 145 11.75 -14.44 -15.61
N PHE A 146 11.88 -13.68 -16.69
CA PHE A 146 11.91 -12.23 -16.58
C PHE A 146 10.51 -11.69 -16.29
N ILE A 147 10.44 -10.80 -15.32
CA ILE A 147 9.25 -10.01 -15.03
C ILE A 147 9.46 -8.64 -15.67
N TYR A 148 8.53 -8.25 -16.53
CA TYR A 148 8.56 -6.99 -17.25
C TYR A 148 7.49 -6.06 -16.68
N PHE A 149 7.86 -4.82 -16.40
CA PHE A 149 6.96 -3.77 -15.98
C PHE A 149 6.94 -2.70 -17.06
N ARG A 150 5.77 -2.42 -17.61
CA ARG A 150 5.51 -1.25 -18.46
C ARG A 150 4.85 -0.21 -17.58
N VAL A 151 5.58 0.84 -17.22
CA VAL A 151 5.12 1.92 -16.36
C VAL A 151 4.90 3.15 -17.22
N PHE A 152 3.74 3.79 -17.08
CA PHE A 152 3.51 5.11 -17.65
C PHE A 152 3.49 6.16 -16.54
N SER A 153 4.12 7.30 -16.81
CA SER A 153 3.99 8.51 -16.00
C SER A 153 4.24 9.78 -16.84
N ASP A 154 3.38 10.77 -16.67
CA ASP A 154 3.55 12.15 -17.16
C ASP A 154 4.01 13.12 -16.05
N TYR A 155 4.27 12.61 -14.84
CA TYR A 155 4.84 13.35 -13.71
C TYR A 155 6.36 13.38 -13.76
N PRO A 156 7.06 14.20 -12.95
CA PRO A 156 8.53 14.26 -12.93
C PRO A 156 9.22 12.92 -12.62
N TYR A 157 8.56 12.05 -11.85
CA TYR A 157 9.05 10.73 -11.46
C TYR A 157 8.33 9.62 -12.24
N ILE A 158 9.04 8.54 -12.53
CA ILE A 158 8.49 7.35 -13.19
C ILE A 158 9.27 6.11 -12.76
N GLY A 159 8.55 5.04 -12.38
CA GLY A 159 9.15 3.78 -11.97
C GLY A 159 8.46 3.15 -10.77
N LEU A 160 9.23 2.31 -10.07
CA LEU A 160 8.78 1.60 -8.87
C LEU A 160 9.39 2.27 -7.64
N ALA A 161 8.57 2.96 -6.85
CA ALA A 161 9.02 3.75 -5.72
C ALA A 161 8.92 2.98 -4.38
N GLY A 162 9.87 3.25 -3.48
CA GLY A 162 9.91 2.69 -2.13
C GLY A 162 10.42 1.25 -2.05
N ASP A 163 9.92 0.48 -1.07
CA ASP A 163 10.32 -0.92 -0.89
C ASP A 163 9.64 -1.82 -1.92
N ILE A 164 10.44 -2.67 -2.58
CA ILE A 164 10.01 -3.81 -3.38
C ILE A 164 10.36 -5.07 -2.58
N LEU A 165 9.36 -5.91 -2.30
CA LEU A 165 9.51 -7.10 -1.46
C LEU A 165 8.90 -8.30 -2.16
N ILE A 166 9.46 -9.48 -1.95
CA ILE A 166 8.92 -10.75 -2.40
C ILE A 166 8.72 -11.67 -1.19
N GLY A 167 7.60 -12.38 -1.15
CA GLY A 167 7.23 -13.22 -0.01
C GLY A 167 5.90 -13.93 -0.20
N ASN A 168 5.43 -14.65 0.83
CA ASN A 168 4.06 -15.13 0.81
C ASN A 168 3.08 -13.96 0.97
N GLN A 169 1.91 -14.05 0.33
CA GLN A 169 0.84 -13.06 0.43
C GLN A 169 0.49 -12.70 1.89
N SER A 170 0.36 -13.73 2.75
CA SER A 170 -0.02 -13.57 4.15
C SER A 170 0.99 -12.75 4.95
N GLU A 171 2.28 -13.01 4.75
CA GLU A 171 3.37 -12.32 5.44
C GLU A 171 3.45 -10.86 4.97
N LEU A 172 3.40 -10.63 3.65
CA LEU A 172 3.42 -9.28 3.06
C LEU A 172 2.24 -8.43 3.57
N LEU A 173 1.01 -8.98 3.56
CA LEU A 173 -0.17 -8.29 4.08
C LEU A 173 -0.05 -8.04 5.58
N SER A 174 0.46 -9.01 6.36
CA SER A 174 0.68 -8.83 7.80
C SER A 174 1.63 -7.67 8.10
N ARG A 175 2.67 -7.47 7.28
CA ARG A 175 3.59 -6.34 7.38
C ARG A 175 2.86 -5.01 7.14
N VAL A 176 2.06 -4.92 6.08
CA VAL A 176 1.27 -3.72 5.76
C VAL A 176 0.32 -3.37 6.90
N TYR A 177 -0.41 -4.36 7.45
CA TYR A 177 -1.31 -4.13 8.57
C TYR A 177 -0.58 -3.66 9.84
N ARG A 178 0.58 -4.24 10.16
CA ARG A 178 1.38 -3.83 11.32
C ARG A 178 1.88 -2.39 11.19
N LEU A 179 2.30 -1.97 10.00
CA LEU A 179 2.73 -0.60 9.73
C LEU A 179 1.55 0.40 9.90
N GLY A 180 0.37 0.05 9.40
CA GLY A 180 -0.83 0.90 9.52
C GLY A 180 -1.43 0.97 10.93
N PHE A 181 -1.24 -0.06 11.75
CA PHE A 181 -1.88 -0.20 13.06
C PHE A 181 -1.57 0.97 14.02
N SER A 182 -0.33 1.46 14.00
CA SER A 182 0.11 2.59 14.82
C SER A 182 -0.69 3.85 14.53
N GLY A 183 -0.98 4.13 13.25
CA GLY A 183 -1.78 5.28 12.84
C GLY A 183 -3.24 5.16 13.29
N VAL A 184 -3.82 3.96 13.15
CA VAL A 184 -5.19 3.69 13.61
C VAL A 184 -5.32 3.92 15.11
N LEU A 185 -4.32 3.52 15.90
CA LEU A 185 -4.33 3.73 17.35
C LEU A 185 -4.33 5.22 17.72
N ILE A 186 -3.56 6.05 16.99
CA ILE A 186 -3.51 7.50 17.21
C ILE A 186 -4.86 8.15 16.85
N VAL A 187 -5.43 7.81 15.68
CA VAL A 187 -6.74 8.32 15.26
C VAL A 187 -7.82 7.93 16.27
N PHE A 188 -7.81 6.67 16.72
CA PHE A 188 -8.71 6.18 17.76
C PHE A 188 -8.59 6.98 19.06
N ALA A 189 -7.36 7.29 19.51
CA ALA A 189 -7.13 8.10 20.70
C ALA A 189 -7.67 9.53 20.55
N ILE A 190 -7.47 10.17 19.40
CA ILE A 190 -7.98 11.52 19.12
C ILE A 190 -9.51 11.53 19.12
N VAL A 191 -10.14 10.55 18.46
CA VAL A 191 -11.61 10.41 18.44
C VAL A 191 -12.14 10.21 19.85
N LEU A 192 -11.47 9.40 20.68
CA LEU A 192 -11.88 9.19 22.08
C LEU A 192 -11.83 10.49 22.90
N VAL A 193 -10.74 11.27 22.76
CA VAL A 193 -10.62 12.58 23.43
C VAL A 193 -11.70 13.54 22.95
N ALA A 194 -11.97 13.60 21.65
CA ALA A 194 -13.02 14.44 21.09
C ALA A 194 -14.41 14.08 21.65
N LEU A 195 -14.72 12.79 21.76
CA LEU A 195 -15.97 12.30 22.36
C LEU A 195 -16.09 12.68 23.84
N ILE A 196 -15.01 12.58 24.62
CA ILE A 196 -14.99 12.99 26.03
C ILE A 196 -15.25 14.49 26.15
N CYS A 197 -14.57 15.31 25.35
CA CYS A 197 -14.77 16.76 25.33
C CYS A 197 -16.20 17.14 24.94
N MET A 198 -16.76 16.47 23.93
CA MET A 198 -18.15 16.67 23.50
C MET A 198 -19.15 16.34 24.62
N ALA A 199 -18.96 15.20 25.29
CA ALA A 199 -19.81 14.80 26.41
C ALA A 199 -19.74 15.81 27.58
N LEU A 200 -18.54 16.26 27.96
CA LEU A 200 -18.36 17.28 28.99
C LEU A 200 -19.00 18.62 28.61
N GLY A 201 -18.89 19.02 27.34
CA GLY A 201 -19.54 20.23 26.81
C GLY A 201 -21.06 20.17 26.92
N LEU A 202 -21.67 19.04 26.54
CA LEU A 202 -23.11 18.82 26.66
C LEU A 202 -23.57 18.84 28.13
N LEU A 203 -22.83 18.18 29.03
CA LEU A 203 -23.13 18.19 30.47
C LEU A 203 -23.03 19.60 31.07
N LYS A 204 -22.02 20.40 30.67
CA LYS A 204 -21.86 21.79 31.11
C LYS A 204 -23.00 22.67 30.58
N ARG A 205 -23.41 22.48 29.31
CA ARG A 205 -24.53 23.19 28.70
C ARG A 205 -25.85 22.89 29.41
N MET A 206 -26.12 21.62 29.74
CA MET A 206 -27.32 21.24 30.50
C MET A 206 -27.35 21.90 31.90
N ARG A 207 -26.20 21.99 32.58
CA ARG A 207 -26.08 22.71 33.85
C ARG A 207 -26.34 24.21 33.72
N ALA A 208 -25.81 24.83 32.67
CA ALA A 208 -26.02 26.26 32.40
C ALA A 208 -27.50 26.58 32.10
N VAL A 209 -28.18 25.73 31.31
CA VAL A 209 -29.62 25.86 31.01
C VAL A 209 -30.45 25.70 32.29
N ALA A 210 -30.15 24.70 33.13
CA ALA A 210 -30.87 24.50 34.39
C ALA A 210 -30.73 25.69 35.36
N MET A 211 -29.55 26.30 35.46
CA MET A 211 -29.34 27.50 36.27
C MET A 211 -30.15 28.69 35.73
N ALA A 212 -30.15 28.92 34.42
CA ALA A 212 -30.89 30.01 33.79
C ALA A 212 -32.41 29.90 34.01
N THR A 213 -32.98 28.70 33.90
CA THR A 213 -34.40 28.47 34.18
C THR A 213 -34.72 28.63 35.68
N GLY A 214 -33.83 28.18 36.57
CA GLY A 214 -33.98 28.36 38.01
C GLY A 214 -34.04 29.83 38.42
N THR A 215 -33.15 30.68 37.89
CA THR A 215 -33.19 32.13 38.16
C THR A 215 -34.44 32.80 37.62
N PHE A 216 -35.04 32.29 36.53
CA PHE A 216 -36.29 32.81 35.99
C PHE A 216 -37.49 32.45 36.88
N SER A 217 -37.48 31.25 37.49
CA SER A 217 -38.53 30.82 38.42
C SER A 217 -38.52 31.52 39.78
N LEU A 218 -37.39 32.12 40.18
CA LEU A 218 -37.26 32.90 41.42
C LEU A 218 -37.70 34.37 41.28
N ASN A 219 -38.13 34.77 40.07
CA ASN A 219 -38.56 36.14 39.75
C ASN A 219 -40.08 36.25 39.50
N LEU A 220 -40.85 35.25 39.93
CA LEU A 220 -42.32 35.26 40.02
C LEU A 220 -42.72 35.16 41.50
#